data_AF-A0A7J2HF83-F1
#
_entry.id   AF-A0A7J2HF83-F1
#
_cell.length_a   1.000
_cell.length_b   1.000
_cell.length_c   1.000
_cell.angle_alpha   90.00
_cell.angle_beta   90.00
_cell.angle_gamma   90.00
#
_symmetry.space_group_name_H-M   'P 1'
#
loop_
_entity.id
_entity.type
_entity.pdbx_description
1 polymer ?
#
loop_
_entity_poly.entity_id
_entity_poly.type
_entity_poly.pdbx_seq_one_letter_code
_entity_poly.pdbx_strand_id
1 'polypeptide(L)'
;MCFDKFARVKYRIPEEWRIKFLEDLIKEGFESQLMISMDAGRRSYYKSYGGGPGLEYLPKVIVPRLLEMGWDEKSVKRIFFENPREFLKFSPRKR
;
A
#
# COMPACT_ATOMS: atom_id res chain seq x y z
N MET A 1 0.13 -11.16 2.58
CA MET A 1 1.37 -10.71 1.92
C MET A 1 1.42 -9.18 1.89
N CYS A 2 2.49 -8.57 2.40
CA CYS A 2 2.65 -7.11 2.40
C CYS A 2 3.57 -6.67 1.26
N PHE A 3 3.08 -5.80 0.38
CA PHE A 3 3.83 -5.15 -0.67
C PHE A 3 4.43 -3.85 -0.17
N ASP A 4 5.72 -3.70 -0.41
CA ASP A 4 6.53 -2.64 0.15
C ASP A 4 7.20 -1.81 -0.96
N LYS A 5 7.63 -0.58 -0.65
CA LYS A 5 8.34 0.36 -1.55
C LYS A 5 7.46 1.09 -2.58
N PHE A 6 6.17 1.29 -2.32
CA PHE A 6 5.42 2.33 -3.03
C PHE A 6 6.05 3.72 -2.78
N ALA A 7 6.00 4.64 -3.76
CA ALA A 7 6.59 5.99 -3.70
C ALA A 7 8.14 6.11 -3.84
N ARG A 8 8.84 5.05 -4.25
CA ARG A 8 10.31 5.07 -4.43
C ARG A 8 10.69 5.29 -5.90
N VAL A 9 10.87 6.56 -6.31
CA VAL A 9 11.33 6.94 -7.67
C VAL A 9 12.73 6.38 -8.02
N LYS A 10 13.57 6.10 -7.00
CA LYS A 10 14.96 5.65 -7.18
C LYS A 10 15.10 4.20 -7.71
N TYR A 11 14.09 3.35 -7.55
CA TYR A 11 14.17 1.95 -7.98
C TYR A 11 13.41 1.80 -9.31
N ARG A 12 14.15 1.42 -10.37
CA ARG A 12 13.79 1.29 -11.80
C ARG A 12 12.49 0.54 -12.17
N ILE A 13 11.69 0.10 -11.21
CA ILE A 13 10.37 -0.49 -11.49
C ILE A 13 9.36 0.66 -11.52
N PRO A 14 8.72 0.95 -12.65
CA PRO A 14 7.68 1.97 -12.73
C PRO A 14 6.51 1.61 -11.82
N GLU A 15 5.82 2.62 -11.29
CA GLU A 15 4.66 2.42 -10.40
C GLU A 15 3.56 1.61 -11.09
N GLU A 16 3.33 1.86 -12.39
CA GLU A 16 2.39 1.08 -13.23
C GLU A 16 2.63 -0.43 -13.19
N TRP A 17 3.89 -0.88 -13.13
CA TRP A 17 4.19 -2.32 -13.12
C TRP A 17 3.81 -2.96 -11.78
N ARG A 18 3.97 -2.21 -10.67
CA ARG A 18 3.53 -2.67 -9.34
C ARG A 18 2.01 -2.73 -9.27
N ILE A 19 1.34 -1.73 -9.83
CA ILE A 19 -0.13 -1.67 -9.86
C ILE A 19 -0.67 -2.83 -10.69
N LYS A 20 -0.12 -3.07 -11.89
CA LYS A 20 -0.51 -4.21 -12.74
C LYS A 20 -0.33 -5.56 -12.02
N PHE A 21 0.78 -5.74 -11.31
CA PHE A 21 1.00 -6.98 -10.55
C PHE A 21 -0.03 -7.17 -9.43
N LEU A 22 -0.41 -6.08 -8.75
CA LEU A 22 -1.48 -6.14 -7.75
C LEU A 22 -2.83 -6.46 -8.37
N GLU A 23 -3.14 -5.91 -9.55
CA GLU A 23 -4.37 -6.23 -10.28
C GLU A 23 -4.45 -7.71 -10.63
N ASP A 24 -3.34 -8.31 -11.09
CA ASP A 24 -3.29 -9.74 -11.39
C ASP A 24 -3.53 -10.57 -10.11
N LEU A 25 -2.95 -10.18 -8.97
CA LEU A 25 -3.20 -10.88 -7.69
C LEU A 25 -4.64 -10.73 -7.19
N ILE A 26 -5.28 -9.58 -7.43
CA ILE A 26 -6.69 -9.37 -7.11
C ILE A 26 -7.56 -10.27 -7.99
N LYS A 27 -7.27 -10.36 -9.30
CA LYS A 27 -7.99 -11.25 -10.24
C LYS A 27 -7.88 -12.72 -9.85
N GLU A 28 -6.73 -13.15 -9.34
CA GLU A 28 -6.51 -14.51 -8.85
C GLU A 28 -7.14 -14.77 -7.45
N GLY A 29 -7.82 -13.78 -6.86
CA GLY A 29 -8.57 -13.94 -5.61
C GLY A 29 -7.76 -13.75 -4.32
N PHE A 30 -6.54 -13.21 -4.40
CA PHE A 30 -5.68 -12.99 -3.23
C PHE A 30 -5.92 -11.65 -2.50
N GLU A 31 -6.94 -10.90 -2.90
CA GLU A 31 -7.26 -9.56 -2.40
C GLU A 31 -7.29 -9.45 -0.87
N SER A 32 -7.89 -10.41 -0.17
CA SER A 32 -8.02 -10.44 1.31
C SER A 32 -6.69 -10.61 2.05
N GLN A 33 -5.61 -10.93 1.33
CA GLN A 33 -4.29 -11.11 1.92
C GLN A 33 -3.32 -9.98 1.53
N LEU A 34 -3.75 -9.01 0.71
CA LEU A 34 -2.89 -7.94 0.22
C LEU A 34 -2.87 -6.74 1.16
N MET A 35 -1.67 -6.22 1.43
CA MET A 35 -1.46 -4.94 2.12
C MET A 35 -0.39 -4.16 1.40
N ILE A 36 -0.48 -2.83 1.37
CA ILE A 36 0.47 -1.95 0.67
C ILE A 36 1.10 -0.97 1.66
N SER A 37 2.41 -0.79 1.58
CA SER A 37 3.19 0.15 2.38
C SER A 37 4.36 0.77 1.58
N MET A 38 5.03 1.76 2.18
CA MET A 38 6.04 2.60 1.53
C MET A 38 7.49 2.38 2.00
N ASP A 39 7.75 1.56 3.03
CA ASP A 39 9.08 1.39 3.62
C ASP A 39 9.78 2.70 4.04
N ALA A 40 9.06 3.62 4.66
CA ALA A 40 9.59 4.94 5.00
C ALA A 40 10.44 4.94 6.28
N GLY A 41 11.50 4.13 6.31
CA GLY A 41 12.41 4.02 7.45
C GLY A 41 13.51 5.11 7.52
N ARG A 42 13.73 5.87 6.44
CA ARG A 42 14.82 6.87 6.37
C ARG A 42 14.35 8.30 6.57
N ARG A 43 15.20 9.12 7.21
CA ARG A 43 14.99 10.56 7.45
C ARG A 43 14.60 11.33 6.18
N SER A 44 15.21 10.96 5.04
CA SER A 44 14.95 11.58 3.73
C SER A 44 13.51 11.43 3.23
N TYR A 45 12.69 10.55 3.82
CA TYR A 45 11.30 10.37 3.44
C TYR A 45 10.33 11.30 4.16
N TYR A 46 10.75 11.95 5.25
CA TYR A 46 9.87 12.76 6.07
C TYR A 46 10.04 14.25 5.74
N LYS A 47 8.91 14.92 5.48
CA LYS A 47 8.86 16.36 5.21
C LYS A 47 9.42 17.21 6.36
N SER A 48 9.17 16.79 7.61
CA SER A 48 9.69 17.45 8.82
C SER A 48 11.21 17.56 8.86
N TYR A 49 11.92 16.69 8.14
CA TYR A 49 13.37 16.69 8.06
C TYR A 49 13.91 17.29 6.74
N GLY A 50 13.07 17.99 5.98
CA GLY A 50 13.43 18.54 4.66
C GLY A 50 13.44 17.50 3.54
N GLY A 51 12.94 16.28 3.80
CA GLY A 51 12.83 15.19 2.83
C GLY A 51 11.44 15.11 2.18
N GLY A 52 11.18 14.01 1.47
CA GLY A 52 9.90 13.73 0.83
C GLY A 52 9.81 12.26 0.39
N PRO A 53 8.59 11.73 0.17
CA PRO A 53 7.33 12.45 -0.01
C PRO A 53 6.44 12.58 1.23
N GLY A 54 6.82 11.99 2.37
CA GLY A 54 6.04 11.94 3.62
C GLY A 54 5.10 10.74 3.70
N LEU A 55 4.74 10.32 4.92
CA LEU A 55 3.81 9.20 5.14
C LEU A 55 2.41 9.45 4.56
N GLU A 56 2.03 10.73 4.46
CA GLU A 56 0.76 11.17 3.86
C GLU A 56 0.67 10.86 2.35
N TYR A 57 1.78 10.57 1.68
CA TYR A 57 1.78 10.29 0.25
C TYR A 57 0.91 9.07 -0.11
N LEU A 58 0.88 8.06 0.74
CA LEU A 58 0.08 6.86 0.50
C LEU A 58 -1.43 7.18 0.48
N PRO A 59 -2.04 7.77 1.54
CA PRO A 59 -3.46 8.10 1.52
C PRO A 59 -3.81 9.30 0.61
N LYS A 60 -2.91 10.26 0.38
CA LYS A 60 -3.23 11.50 -0.37
C LYS A 60 -2.91 11.44 -1.86
N VAL A 61 -2.03 10.54 -2.29
CA VAL A 61 -1.60 10.46 -3.69
C VAL A 61 -1.90 9.07 -4.27
N ILE A 62 -1.44 8.00 -3.61
CA ILE A 62 -1.61 6.65 -4.15
C ILE A 62 -3.08 6.21 -4.14
N VAL A 63 -3.79 6.40 -3.03
CA VAL A 63 -5.19 5.97 -2.92
C VAL A 63 -6.08 6.67 -3.97
N PRO A 64 -6.07 8.01 -4.12
CA PRO A 64 -6.84 8.67 -5.18
C PRO A 64 -6.44 8.20 -6.57
N ARG A 65 -5.14 8.03 -6.85
CA ARG A 65 -4.66 7.57 -8.16
C ARG A 65 -5.18 6.16 -8.50
N LEU A 66 -5.22 5.25 -7.54
CA LEU A 66 -5.78 3.91 -7.77
C LEU A 66 -7.27 3.96 -8.14
N LEU A 67 -8.03 4.83 -7.49
CA LEU A 67 -9.45 5.06 -7.81
C LEU A 67 -9.62 5.66 -9.22
N GLU A 68 -8.79 6.63 -9.60
CA GLU A 68 -8.77 7.21 -10.96
C GLU A 68 -8.41 6.17 -12.03
N MET A 69 -7.58 5.19 -11.69
CA MET A 69 -7.22 4.07 -12.55
C MET A 69 -8.34 3.01 -12.66
N GLY A 70 -9.46 3.19 -11.96
CA GLY A 70 -10.64 2.32 -12.04
C GLY A 70 -10.66 1.18 -11.02
N TRP A 71 -9.86 1.26 -9.96
CA TRP A 71 -9.97 0.30 -8.86
C TRP A 71 -11.28 0.49 -8.10
N ASP A 72 -11.93 -0.62 -7.73
CA ASP A 72 -13.14 -0.58 -6.92
C ASP A 72 -12.85 -0.04 -5.51
N GLU A 73 -13.71 0.84 -5.02
CA GLU A 73 -13.55 1.44 -3.68
C GLU A 73 -13.51 0.39 -2.57
N LYS A 74 -14.26 -0.72 -2.72
CA LYS A 74 -14.24 -1.80 -1.73
C LYS A 74 -12.88 -2.50 -1.74
N SER A 75 -12.27 -2.69 -2.91
CA SER A 75 -10.93 -3.26 -3.02
C SER A 75 -9.86 -2.39 -2.39
N VAL A 76 -9.91 -1.09 -2.65
CA VAL A 76 -9.02 -0.13 -2.00
C VAL A 76 -9.23 -0.16 -0.49
N LYS A 77 -10.47 -0.14 0.00
CA LYS A 77 -10.77 -0.23 1.43
C LYS A 77 -10.30 -1.55 2.05
N ARG A 78 -10.47 -2.68 1.35
CA ARG A 78 -10.01 -4.00 1.79
C ARG A 78 -8.50 -3.98 2.02
N ILE A 79 -7.73 -3.48 1.05
CA ILE A 79 -6.26 -3.49 1.06
C ILE A 79 -5.66 -2.49 2.05
N PHE A 80 -6.20 -1.26 2.12
CA PHE A 80 -5.62 -0.19 2.94
C PHE A 80 -6.18 -0.10 4.36
N PHE A 81 -7.33 -0.74 4.64
CA PHE A 81 -7.97 -0.64 5.95
C PHE A 81 -8.34 -1.99 6.56
N GLU A 82 -9.12 -2.82 5.87
CA GLU A 82 -9.66 -4.05 6.48
C GLU A 82 -8.57 -5.10 6.71
N ASN A 83 -7.72 -5.36 5.72
CA ASN A 83 -6.64 -6.33 5.82
C ASN A 83 -5.63 -5.96 6.92
N PRO A 84 -5.11 -4.70 7.00
CA PRO A 84 -4.25 -4.30 8.12
C PRO A 84 -4.95 -4.40 9.48
N ARG A 85 -6.23 -4.03 9.55
CA ARG A 85 -7.02 -4.12 10.80
C ARG A 85 -7.14 -5.56 11.29
N GLU A 86 -7.43 -6.50 10.39
CA GLU A 86 -7.53 -7.92 10.72
C GLU A 86 -6.18 -8.53 11.06
N PHE A 87 -5.15 -8.20 10.27
CA PHE A 87 -3.79 -8.72 10.46
C PHE A 87 -3.15 -8.24 11.76
N LEU A 88 -3.33 -6.96 12.13
CA LEU A 88 -2.76 -6.37 13.33
C LEU A 88 -3.66 -6.54 14.57
N LYS A 89 -4.85 -7.15 14.42
CA LYS A 89 -5.73 -7.44 15.55
C LYS A 89 -5.03 -8.42 16.49
N PHE A 90 -4.69 -7.95 17.68
CA PHE A 90 -4.17 -8.82 18.72
C PHE A 90 -5.31 -9.75 19.22
N SER A 91 -5.17 -11.04 18.98
CA SER A 91 -6.00 -12.07 19.59
C SER A 91 -5.08 -13.12 20.18
N PRO A 92 -4.92 -13.17 21.52
CA PRO A 92 -4.10 -14.20 22.14
C PRO A 92 -4.71 -15.56 21.81
N ARG A 93 -3.92 -16.47 21.23
CA ARG A 93 -4.36 -17.86 21.10
C ARG A 93 -4.60 -18.39 22.51
N LYS A 94 -5.81 -18.86 22.80
CA LYS A 94 -6.04 -19.68 23.99
C LYS A 94 -5.17 -20.92 23.81
N ARG A 95 -4.14 -21.05 24.66
CA ARG A 95 -3.38 -22.29 24.82
C ARG A 95 -4.24 -23.31 25.54
#